data_AF-A0A7V4KST0-F1
#
_entry.id   AF-A0A7V4KST0-F1
#
_cell.length_a   1.000
_cell.length_b   1.000
_cell.length_c   1.000
_cell.angle_alpha   90.00
_cell.angle_beta   90.00
_cell.angle_gamma   90.00
#
_symmetry.space_group_name_H-M   'P 1'
#
loop_
_entity.id
_entity.type
_entity.pdbx_description
1 polymer ?
#
loop_
_entity_poly.entity_id
_entity_poly.type
_entity_poly.pdbx_seq_one_letter_code
_entity_poly.pdbx_strand_id
1 'polypeptide(L)'
;MVEIILVFFSLIFLIILHEFGHFFFAKFFKVKVEEFGIFLPPSIFKKKIGETVYSLNLIPLGAFVKIFGETERKKEEGSFFNLPISKRAWIVLGGCLSFWILAMIFYFVL
;
A
#
# COMPACT_ATOMS: atom_id res chain seq x y z
N MET A 1 7.15 25.72 14.23
CA MET A 1 6.17 25.68 13.11
C MET A 1 6.68 24.87 11.93
N VAL A 2 7.90 25.12 11.43
CA VAL A 2 8.52 24.34 10.32
C VAL A 2 8.66 22.84 10.67
N GLU A 3 9.09 22.52 11.89
CA GLU A 3 9.25 21.12 12.34
C GLU A 3 7.95 20.32 12.28
N ILE A 4 6.83 20.92 12.67
CA ILE A 4 5.50 20.28 12.64
C ILE A 4 5.11 19.94 11.21
N ILE A 5 5.37 20.86 10.27
CA ILE A 5 5.10 20.65 8.84
C ILE A 5 5.96 19.49 8.31
N LEU A 6 7.26 19.48 8.65
CA LEU A 6 8.17 18.40 8.24
C LEU A 6 7.72 17.03 8.77
N VAL A 7 7.37 16.95 10.05
CA VAL A 7 6.87 15.70 10.67
C VAL A 7 5.59 15.24 9.99
N PHE A 8 4.64 16.14 9.73
CA PHE A 8 3.39 15.82 9.08
C PHE A 8 3.61 15.20 7.68
N PHE A 9 4.41 15.84 6.83
CA PHE A 9 4.70 15.31 5.50
C PHE A 9 5.54 14.03 5.53
N SER A 10 6.46 13.90 6.48
CA SER A 10 7.25 12.68 6.67
C SER A 10 6.36 11.48 7.04
N LEU A 11 5.36 11.70 7.91
CA LEU A 11 4.42 10.65 8.30
C LEU A 11 3.55 10.20 7.13
N ILE A 12 3.04 11.14 6.34
CA ILE A 12 2.29 10.84 5.11
C ILE A 12 3.14 10.01 4.16
N PHE A 13 4.39 10.42 3.93
CA PHE A 13 5.32 9.72 3.06
C PHE A 13 5.57 8.28 3.55
N LEU A 14 5.79 8.09 4.86
CA LEU A 14 5.97 6.76 5.46
C LEU A 14 4.75 5.87 5.26
N ILE A 15 3.53 6.39 5.46
CA ILE A 15 2.31 5.59 5.26
C ILE A 15 2.14 5.19 3.79
N ILE A 16 2.41 6.10 2.85
CA ILE A 16 2.36 5.78 1.41
C ILE A 16 3.36 4.66 1.09
N LEU A 17 4.57 4.74 1.65
CA LEU A 17 5.61 3.73 1.46
C LEU A 17 5.23 2.37 2.08
N HIS A 18 4.58 2.38 3.24
CA HIS A 18 4.03 1.19 3.90
C HIS A 18 3.00 0.48 3.02
N GLU A 19 1.99 1.21 2.56
CA GLU A 19 0.95 0.67 1.67
C GLU A 19 1.52 0.22 0.33
N PHE A 20 2.55 0.92 -0.17
CA PHE A 20 3.29 0.50 -1.36
C PHE A 20 4.00 -0.84 -1.15
N GLY A 21 4.54 -1.11 0.04
CA GLY A 21 5.12 -2.41 0.39
C GLY A 21 4.10 -3.55 0.27
N HIS A 22 2.92 -3.39 0.86
CA HIS A 22 1.82 -4.35 0.70
C HIS A 22 1.42 -4.54 -0.76
N PHE A 23 1.26 -3.43 -1.49
CA PHE A 23 0.92 -3.43 -2.91
C PHE A 23 1.96 -4.17 -3.76
N PHE A 24 3.24 -3.92 -3.54
CA PHE A 24 4.34 -4.54 -4.27
C PHE A 24 4.31 -6.06 -4.14
N PHE A 25 4.25 -6.57 -2.90
CA PHE A 25 4.20 -8.02 -2.68
C PHE A 25 2.89 -8.64 -3.19
N ALA A 26 1.76 -7.94 -3.09
CA ALA A 26 0.50 -8.41 -3.67
C ALA A 26 0.61 -8.59 -5.19
N LYS A 27 1.16 -7.60 -5.91
CA LYS A 27 1.40 -7.73 -7.36
C LYS A 27 2.45 -8.78 -7.69
N PHE A 28 3.51 -8.90 -6.88
CA PHE A 28 4.57 -9.90 -7.06
C PHE A 28 4.02 -11.33 -6.98
N PHE A 29 3.14 -11.62 -6.03
CA PHE A 29 2.46 -12.92 -5.92
C PHE A 29 1.26 -13.09 -6.85
N LYS A 30 1.06 -12.15 -7.81
CA LYS A 30 -0.05 -12.16 -8.77
C LYS A 30 -1.43 -12.13 -8.09
N VAL A 31 -1.53 -11.47 -6.94
CA VAL A 31 -2.81 -11.21 -6.27
C VAL A 31 -3.43 -10.00 -6.93
N LYS A 32 -4.74 -10.08 -7.18
CA LYS A 32 -5.48 -8.96 -7.73
C LYS A 32 -5.58 -7.86 -6.66
N VAL A 33 -5.21 -6.64 -7.04
CA VAL A 33 -5.40 -5.44 -6.22
C VAL A 33 -6.47 -4.61 -6.91
N GLU A 34 -7.58 -4.39 -6.21
CA GLU A 34 -8.72 -3.64 -6.74
C GLU A 34 -8.41 -2.14 -6.84
N GLU A 35 -7.85 -1.59 -5.76
CA GLU A 35 -7.59 -0.16 -5.65
C GLU A 35 -6.29 0.09 -4.86
N PHE A 36 -5.42 0.94 -5.38
CA PHE A 36 -4.31 1.53 -4.63
C PHE A 36 -4.58 3.02 -4.54
N GLY A 37 -4.93 3.48 -3.35
CA GLY A 37 -5.34 4.85 -3.08
C GLY A 37 -4.30 5.60 -2.28
N ILE A 38 -3.85 6.72 -2.83
CA ILE A 38 -3.11 7.73 -2.06
C ILE A 38 -4.17 8.65 -1.44
N PHE A 39 -4.04 8.93 -0.14
CA PHE A 39 -5.00 9.74 0.64
C PHE A 39 -6.34 9.05 0.87
N LEU A 40 -7.16 9.60 1.79
CA LEU A 40 -8.48 9.08 2.12
C LEU A 40 -9.60 9.71 1.25
N PRO A 41 -10.65 8.95 0.90
CA PRO A 41 -11.81 9.43 0.12
C PRO A 41 -12.43 10.70 0.71
N PRO A 42 -13.06 11.57 -0.12
CA PRO A 42 -13.48 11.35 -1.50
C PRO A 42 -12.35 11.45 -2.54
N SER A 43 -12.48 10.73 -3.65
CA SER A 43 -11.48 10.69 -4.71
C SER A 43 -11.53 11.91 -5.63
N ILE A 44 -10.39 12.58 -5.81
CA ILE A 44 -10.22 13.66 -6.79
C ILE A 44 -9.98 13.06 -8.18
N PHE A 45 -9.12 12.05 -8.25
CA PHE A 45 -8.74 11.42 -9.51
C PHE A 45 -8.71 9.90 -9.34
N LYS A 46 -9.25 9.18 -10.31
CA LYS A 46 -9.13 7.72 -10.40
C LYS A 46 -8.72 7.33 -11.81
N LYS A 47 -7.69 6.48 -11.93
CA LYS A 47 -7.26 5.92 -13.20
C LYS A 47 -7.08 4.41 -13.06
N LYS A 48 -7.79 3.66 -13.89
CA LYS A 48 -7.61 2.21 -13.98
C LYS A 48 -6.45 1.88 -14.91
N ILE A 49 -5.48 1.12 -14.43
CA ILE A 49 -4.36 0.61 -15.24
C ILE A 49 -4.32 -0.90 -15.05
N GLY A 50 -4.66 -1.63 -16.12
CA GLY A 50 -4.88 -3.08 -16.06
C GLY A 50 -6.05 -3.42 -15.13
N GLU A 51 -5.76 -4.15 -14.06
CA GLU A 51 -6.75 -4.62 -13.09
C GLU A 51 -6.87 -3.72 -11.85
N THR A 52 -5.94 -2.79 -11.66
CA THR A 52 -5.84 -1.96 -10.45
C THR A 52 -6.30 -0.53 -10.73
N VAL A 53 -7.17 -0.02 -9.87
CA VAL A 53 -7.57 1.38 -9.85
C VAL A 53 -6.57 2.16 -9.01
N TYR A 54 -5.90 3.14 -9.60
CA TYR A 54 -5.06 4.07 -8.86
C TYR A 54 -5.89 5.30 -8.55
N SER A 55 -6.10 5.59 -7.26
CA SER A 55 -6.87 6.75 -6.82
C SER A 55 -6.00 7.75 -6.07
N LEU A 56 -6.29 9.03 -6.30
CA LEU A 56 -5.76 10.15 -5.54
C LEU A 56 -6.95 10.83 -4.88
N ASN A 57 -6.96 10.84 -3.55
CA ASN A 57 -8.10 11.30 -2.77
C ASN A 57 -7.84 12.67 -2.11
N LEU A 58 -8.92 13.29 -1.63
CA LEU A 58 -8.93 14.67 -1.17
C LEU A 58 -8.34 14.85 0.21
N ILE A 59 -8.53 13.89 1.11
CA ILE A 59 -8.14 14.01 2.51
C ILE A 59 -6.69 13.53 2.65
N PRO A 60 -5.70 14.42 2.86
CA PRO A 60 -4.27 14.08 2.81
C PRO A 60 -3.80 13.37 4.08
N LEU A 61 -4.55 12.36 4.51
CA LEU A 61 -4.30 11.52 5.65
C LEU A 61 -4.16 10.09 5.12
N GLY A 62 -2.98 9.51 5.30
CA GLY A 62 -2.70 8.11 4.98
C GLY A 62 -2.77 7.73 3.50
N ALA A 63 -2.82 6.42 3.27
CA ALA A 63 -2.98 5.74 1.99
C ALA A 63 -3.64 4.39 2.27
N PHE A 64 -4.10 3.69 1.24
CA PHE A 64 -4.66 2.35 1.40
C PHE A 64 -4.44 1.49 0.17
N VAL A 65 -4.24 0.20 0.38
CA VAL A 65 -4.33 -0.84 -0.65
C VAL A 65 -5.54 -1.73 -0.42
N LYS A 66 -6.38 -1.88 -1.43
CA LYS A 66 -7.53 -2.79 -1.41
C LYS A 66 -7.19 -4.06 -2.17
N ILE A 67 -6.82 -5.10 -1.43
CA ILE A 67 -6.45 -6.40 -1.99
C ILE A 67 -7.71 -7.24 -2.20
N PHE A 68 -7.85 -7.85 -3.38
CA PHE A 68 -9.02 -8.64 -3.73
C PHE A 68 -9.19 -9.83 -2.78
N GLY A 69 -10.40 -9.95 -2.22
CA GLY A 69 -10.76 -11.02 -1.31
C GLY A 69 -10.37 -10.82 0.15
N GLU A 70 -9.63 -9.75 0.51
CA GLU A 70 -9.24 -9.48 1.90
C GLU A 70 -10.45 -9.12 2.79
N THR A 71 -11.29 -8.18 2.35
CA THR A 71 -12.43 -7.68 3.15
C THR A 71 -13.62 -8.65 3.15
N GLU A 72 -13.93 -9.25 2.01
CA GLU A 72 -15.14 -10.08 1.85
C GLU A 72 -14.90 -11.58 2.07
N ARG A 73 -13.66 -12.00 2.40
CA ARG A 73 -13.24 -13.41 2.54
C ARG A 73 -13.72 -14.32 1.39
N LYS A 74 -13.85 -13.77 0.19
CA LYS A 74 -14.27 -14.54 -1.00
C LYS A 74 -13.15 -15.49 -1.40
N LYS A 75 -13.41 -16.79 -1.48
CA LYS A 75 -12.49 -17.81 -2.01
C LYS A 75 -12.65 -17.96 -3.52
N GLU A 76 -12.54 -16.84 -4.23
CA GLU A 76 -12.52 -16.84 -5.70
C GLU A 76 -11.08 -16.92 -6.22
N GLU A 77 -10.91 -17.34 -7.48
CA GLU A 77 -9.59 -17.37 -8.13
C GLU A 77 -8.94 -15.97 -8.09
N GLY A 78 -7.67 -15.90 -7.66
CA GLY A 78 -6.95 -14.64 -7.48
C GLY A 78 -7.19 -13.91 -6.15
N SER A 79 -7.97 -14.49 -5.22
CA SER A 79 -8.18 -13.95 -3.87
C SER A 79 -6.97 -14.11 -2.96
N PHE A 80 -6.76 -13.13 -2.07
CA PHE A 80 -5.78 -13.19 -0.98
C PHE A 80 -5.89 -14.48 -0.14
N PHE A 81 -7.10 -14.97 0.12
CA PHE A 81 -7.31 -16.18 0.94
C PHE A 81 -7.07 -17.49 0.18
N ASN A 82 -6.95 -17.45 -1.14
CA ASN A 82 -6.62 -18.64 -1.92
C ASN A 82 -5.11 -18.94 -1.91
N LEU A 83 -4.29 -18.01 -1.41
CA LEU A 83 -2.84 -18.18 -1.33
C LEU A 83 -2.42 -18.97 -0.09
N PRO A 84 -1.31 -19.72 -0.17
CA PRO A 84 -0.70 -20.32 1.02
C PRO A 84 -0.34 -19.22 2.03
N ILE A 85 -0.43 -19.57 3.31
CA ILE A 85 -0.22 -18.66 4.44
C ILE A 85 1.12 -17.93 4.34
N SER A 86 2.17 -18.60 3.85
CA SER A 86 3.49 -17.98 3.68
C SER A 86 3.47 -16.77 2.73
N LYS A 87 2.75 -16.86 1.60
CA LYS A 87 2.65 -15.73 0.65
C LYS A 87 1.82 -14.59 1.23
N ARG A 88 0.75 -14.92 1.96
CA ARG A 88 -0.07 -13.93 2.68
C ARG A 88 0.75 -13.20 3.74
N ALA A 89 1.59 -13.94 4.48
CA ALA A 89 2.49 -13.37 5.46
C ALA A 89 3.47 -12.39 4.80
N TRP A 90 4.07 -12.73 3.67
CA TRP A 90 4.94 -11.80 2.92
C TRP A 90 4.23 -10.52 2.48
N ILE A 91 2.96 -10.60 2.07
CA ILE A 91 2.17 -9.42 1.70
C ILE A 91 1.99 -8.51 2.92
N VAL A 92 1.60 -9.05 4.06
CA VAL A 92 1.43 -8.28 5.31
C VAL A 92 2.78 -7.75 5.82
N LEU A 93 3.84 -8.55 5.75
CA LEU A 93 5.18 -8.11 6.15
C LEU A 93 5.73 -7.05 5.19
N GLY A 94 5.27 -7.00 3.94
CA GLY A 94 5.66 -6.02 2.94
C GLY A 94 5.57 -4.58 3.43
N GLY A 95 4.50 -4.25 4.15
CA GLY A 95 4.34 -2.92 4.75
C GLY A 95 5.43 -2.61 5.77
N CYS A 96 5.71 -3.53 6.70
CA CYS A 96 6.78 -3.35 7.69
C CYS A 96 8.16 -3.29 7.03
N LEU A 97 8.45 -4.18 6.08
CA LEU A 97 9.74 -4.26 5.38
C LEU A 97 10.08 -2.98 4.61
N SER A 98 9.06 -2.24 4.15
CA SER A 98 9.26 -0.95 3.47
C SER A 98 10.06 0.04 4.34
N PHE A 99 9.85 0.05 5.67
CA PHE A 99 10.58 0.92 6.59
C PHE A 99 12.04 0.51 6.75
N TRP A 100 12.33 -0.79 6.77
CA TRP A 100 13.70 -1.31 6.86
C TRP A 100 14.50 -0.97 5.61
N ILE A 101 13.87 -1.10 4.43
CA ILE A 101 14.47 -0.71 3.15
C ILE A 101 14.75 0.79 3.14
N LEU A 102 13.78 1.62 3.53
CA LEU A 102 13.96 3.07 3.59
C LEU A 102 15.09 3.46 4.57
N ALA A 103 15.12 2.85 5.75
CA ALA A 103 16.19 3.08 6.74
C ALA A 103 17.57 2.70 6.20
N MET A 104 17.67 1.58 5.49
CA MET A 104 18.91 1.16 4.83
C MET A 104 19.34 2.16 3.76
N ILE A 105 18.42 2.66 2.93
CA ILE A 105 18.71 3.68 1.92
C ILE A 105 19.25 4.95 2.59
N PHE A 106 18.58 5.45 3.64
CA PHE A 106 19.07 6.63 4.35
C PHE A 106 20.44 6.43 4.97
N TYR A 107 20.69 5.26 5.58
CA TYR A 107 21.99 4.94 6.18
C TYR A 107 23.15 4.94 5.18
N PHE A 108 22.91 4.56 3.92
CA PHE A 108 23.96 4.54 2.89
C PHE A 108 24.10 5.86 2.12
N VAL A 109 23.07 6.71 2.13
CA VAL A 109 23.03 7.96 1.34
C VAL A 109 23.42 9.19 2.18
N LEU A 110 23.05 9.21 3.46
CA LEU A 110 23.38 10.27 4.43
C LEU A 110 24.53 9.83 5.34
#